data_AF-A0A7C1E1Z2-F1
#
_entry.id   AF-A0A7C1E1Z2-F1
#
_cell.length_a   1.000
_cell.length_b   1.000
_cell.length_c   1.000
_cell.angle_alpha   90.00
_cell.angle_beta   90.00
_cell.angle_gamma   90.00
#
_symmetry.space_group_name_H-M   'P 1'
#
loop_
_entity.id
_entity.type
_entity.pdbx_description
1 polymer ?
#
loop_
_entity_poly.entity_id
_entity_poly.type
_entity_poly.pdbx_seq_one_letter_code
_entity_poly.pdbx_strand_id
1 'polypeptide(L)'
;MAYPHACRTYTIVGIDPGTTVGIAILDLDGNPVDVFSAKNYSLSDAIARIIARGRPLIIASDVAPTPAMVKKIGSLIASRVPELEESLSTEEKLALTKGEGFVYRNAHERDALAASLHAFKHYKAKFAQIQKKIPPGVDEAEVKALVVKGVSISAAINRLLMAREEKRRRRDKRGAGTKAREERAGEGKAVLRLRQLLKGKDERIALLEERTTELKDLLAEREREIRRLKRKLDAERSEQRRALKKSELIHARDVEIERLHAEVAARTRETEELQRIIERLSGKREVKGGKRIKVIPAFTHDATQEFDRKYGIARGDVVLFEDGSGGGSSTAELVATKGVSAVIYGKELSHSAADTFAARKIPALSLDAVPLLAKDEDFAFVDRQVLEEQVADWKQKLKKRTKVLLVR
;
A
#
# COMPACT_ATOMS: atom_id res chain seq x y z
N MET A 1 36.22 17.36 6.72
CA MET A 1 35.71 17.41 8.10
C MET A 1 36.58 16.51 8.96
N ALA A 2 37.30 17.10 9.92
CA ALA A 2 38.21 16.37 10.80
C ALA A 2 37.39 15.51 11.77
N TYR A 3 37.59 14.19 11.74
CA TYR A 3 37.01 13.29 12.73
C TYR A 3 37.69 13.52 14.07
N PRO A 4 36.96 13.91 15.14
CA PRO A 4 37.55 14.09 16.46
C PRO A 4 38.08 12.74 16.95
N HIS A 5 39.20 12.79 17.68
CA HIS A 5 39.97 11.66 18.20
C HIS A 5 39.11 10.43 18.53
N ALA A 6 39.34 9.32 17.82
CA ALA A 6 38.68 8.05 18.09
C ALA A 6 38.82 7.71 19.59
N CYS A 7 37.68 7.69 20.29
CA CYS A 7 37.63 7.34 21.70
C CYS A 7 38.20 5.92 21.85
N ARG A 8 39.24 5.77 22.67
CA ARG A 8 39.98 4.49 22.82
C ARG A 8 39.20 3.43 23.61
N THR A 9 38.01 3.76 24.08
CA THR A 9 37.18 2.89 24.92
C THR A 9 36.50 1.82 24.09
N TYR A 10 36.54 0.58 24.58
CA TYR A 10 35.79 -0.52 24.00
C TYR A 10 34.31 -0.39 24.35
N THR A 11 33.45 -0.76 23.41
CA THR A 11 32.00 -0.61 23.57
C THR A 11 31.24 -1.90 23.27
N ILE A 12 30.06 -2.01 23.86
CA ILE A 12 29.05 -3.03 23.59
C ILE A 12 27.90 -2.34 22.85
N VAL A 13 27.53 -2.85 21.69
CA VAL A 13 26.54 -2.22 20.82
C VAL A 13 25.32 -3.11 20.71
N GLY A 14 24.14 -2.57 20.95
CA GLY A 14 22.86 -3.20 20.65
C GLY A 14 22.25 -2.58 19.40
N ILE A 15 21.71 -3.42 18.51
CA ILE A 15 21.09 -2.98 17.26
C ILE A 15 19.70 -3.62 17.15
N ASP A 16 18.69 -2.77 16.99
CA ASP A 16 17.33 -3.14 16.59
C ASP A 16 17.16 -2.84 15.09
N PRO A 17 17.20 -3.85 14.20
CA PRO A 17 17.13 -3.64 12.76
C PRO A 17 15.68 -3.60 12.25
N GLY A 18 15.38 -2.66 11.36
CA GLY A 18 14.06 -2.54 10.75
C GLY A 18 13.96 -1.33 9.84
N THR A 19 12.74 -0.88 9.55
CA THR A 19 12.51 0.40 8.83
C THR A 19 13.02 1.58 9.66
N THR A 20 12.88 1.49 10.97
CA THR A 20 13.58 2.32 11.96
C THR A 20 14.70 1.47 12.56
N VAL A 21 15.93 1.96 12.50
CA VAL A 21 17.07 1.28 13.12
C VAL A 21 17.31 1.92 14.48
N GLY A 22 17.27 1.12 15.54
CA GLY A 22 17.71 1.49 16.89
C GLY A 22 19.17 1.10 17.10
N ILE A 23 19.96 1.98 17.72
CA ILE A 23 21.36 1.73 18.10
C ILE A 23 21.54 2.21 19.54
N ALA A 24 22.04 1.33 20.39
CA ALA A 24 22.48 1.67 21.74
C ALA A 24 23.94 1.24 21.91
N ILE A 25 24.74 2.10 22.54
CA ILE A 25 26.17 1.89 22.76
C ILE A 25 26.44 2.03 24.25
N LEU A 26 27.02 0.99 24.85
CA LEU A 26 27.46 0.97 26.24
C LEU A 26 28.98 0.88 26.30
N ASP A 27 29.56 1.35 27.40
CA ASP A 27 30.95 1.03 27.75
C ASP A 27 31.07 -0.41 28.31
N LEU A 28 32.28 -0.83 28.70
CA LEU A 28 32.52 -2.15 29.29
C LEU A 28 32.07 -2.29 30.75
N ASP A 29 31.59 -1.21 31.36
CA ASP A 29 31.10 -1.16 32.75
C ASP A 29 29.57 -1.10 32.80
N GLY A 30 28.92 -0.96 31.64
CA GLY A 30 27.47 -1.01 31.46
C GLY A 30 26.81 0.36 31.39
N ASN A 31 27.58 1.46 31.34
CA ASN A 31 27.02 2.81 31.24
C ASN A 31 26.67 3.16 29.79
N PRO A 32 25.54 3.83 29.54
CA PRO A 32 25.14 4.24 28.20
C PRO A 32 25.99 5.41 27.69
N VAL A 33 26.58 5.23 26.51
CA VAL A 33 27.40 6.20 25.79
C VAL A 33 26.59 6.96 24.73
N ASP A 34 25.73 6.24 24.00
CA ASP A 34 24.86 6.81 22.96
C ASP A 34 23.62 5.92 22.79
N VAL A 35 22.44 6.50 22.68
CA VAL A 35 21.18 5.80 22.37
C VAL A 35 20.45 6.59 21.30
N PHE A 36 20.09 5.93 20.21
CA PHE A 36 19.60 6.60 19.01
C PHE A 36 18.70 5.72 18.16
N SER A 37 17.78 6.37 17.46
CA SER A 37 16.99 5.75 16.40
C SER A 37 16.81 6.68 15.20
N ALA A 38 16.74 6.10 14.00
CA ALA A 38 16.37 6.81 12.78
C ALA A 38 15.67 5.90 11.76
N LYS A 39 14.74 6.49 11.01
CA LYS A 39 14.09 5.84 9.86
C LYS A 39 15.01 5.87 8.65
N ASN A 40 15.00 4.80 7.85
CA ASN A 40 15.80 4.66 6.63
C ASN A 40 17.30 4.90 6.86
N TYR A 41 17.81 4.51 8.03
CA TYR A 41 19.21 4.72 8.39
C TYR A 41 20.11 3.71 7.68
N SER A 42 21.10 4.19 6.93
CA SER A 42 21.93 3.31 6.10
C SER A 42 22.90 2.46 6.93
N LEU A 43 23.30 1.31 6.37
CA LEU A 43 24.32 0.45 6.98
C LEU A 43 25.64 1.20 7.23
N SER A 44 26.05 2.04 6.28
CA SER A 44 27.28 2.83 6.37
C SER A 44 27.20 3.89 7.47
N ASP A 45 26.05 4.55 7.63
CA ASP A 45 25.84 5.57 8.67
C ASP A 45 25.77 4.93 10.07
N ALA A 46 25.21 3.73 10.18
CA ALA A 46 25.23 2.93 11.40
C ALA A 46 26.67 2.59 11.82
N ILE A 47 27.48 2.07 10.89
CA ILE A 47 28.89 1.76 11.14
C ILE A 47 29.68 3.01 11.53
N ALA A 48 29.53 4.11 10.78
CA ALA A 48 30.22 5.36 11.04
C ALA A 48 29.92 5.90 12.45
N ARG A 49 28.65 5.86 12.87
CA ARG A 49 28.24 6.28 14.21
C ARG A 49 28.84 5.39 15.30
N ILE A 50 28.76 4.06 15.12
CA ILE A 50 29.30 3.11 16.09
C ILE A 50 30.80 3.35 16.32
N ILE A 51 31.57 3.48 15.24
CA ILE A 51 33.02 3.71 15.30
C ILE A 51 33.35 5.09 15.88
N ALA A 52 32.53 6.11 15.61
CA ALA A 52 32.74 7.45 16.15
C ALA A 52 32.60 7.51 17.68
N ARG A 53 31.85 6.57 18.28
CA ARG A 53 31.59 6.53 19.73
C ARG A 53 32.51 5.59 20.51
N GLY A 54 33.30 4.75 19.84
CA GLY A 54 34.29 3.89 20.48
C GLY A 54 34.73 2.71 19.61
N ARG A 55 35.38 1.74 20.27
CA ARG A 55 35.83 0.49 19.66
C ARG A 55 34.82 -0.63 19.94
N PRO A 56 33.86 -0.89 19.03
CA PRO A 56 32.87 -1.94 19.21
C PRO A 56 33.52 -3.32 19.35
N LEU A 57 33.32 -3.94 20.49
CA LEU A 57 33.83 -5.27 20.83
C LEU A 57 32.76 -6.34 20.64
N ILE A 58 31.52 -6.02 21.03
CA ILE A 58 30.36 -6.89 20.99
C ILE A 58 29.24 -6.15 20.23
N ILE A 59 28.57 -6.85 19.32
CA ILE A 59 27.37 -6.36 18.65
C ILE A 59 26.24 -7.35 18.88
N ALA A 60 25.18 -6.93 19.55
CA ALA A 60 24.06 -7.76 19.96
C ALA A 60 22.75 -7.29 19.32
N SER A 61 21.78 -8.20 19.29
CA SER A 61 20.39 -7.95 18.91
C SER A 61 19.49 -8.66 19.92
N ASP A 62 18.27 -8.21 20.05
CA ASP A 62 17.23 -8.72 20.95
C ASP A 62 16.42 -9.89 20.36
N VAL A 63 16.63 -10.23 19.08
CA VAL A 63 15.91 -11.30 18.38
C VAL A 63 16.81 -12.48 17.99
N ALA A 64 16.22 -13.68 18.05
CA ALA A 64 16.79 -14.95 17.61
C ALA A 64 15.97 -15.53 16.44
N PRO A 65 16.59 -15.92 15.31
CA PRO A 65 18.02 -15.84 15.01
C PRO A 65 18.49 -14.39 14.77
N THR A 66 19.79 -14.12 15.00
CA THR A 66 20.30 -12.75 14.87
C THR A 66 20.14 -12.21 13.44
N PRO A 67 19.60 -11.00 13.24
CA PRO A 67 19.28 -10.49 11.91
C PRO A 67 20.51 -10.32 11.01
N ALA A 68 20.31 -10.46 9.70
CA ALA A 68 21.39 -10.41 8.70
C ALA A 68 22.16 -9.08 8.71
N MET A 69 21.48 -7.95 8.97
CA MET A 69 22.12 -6.64 9.10
C MET A 69 23.13 -6.62 10.25
N VAL A 70 22.75 -7.15 11.42
CA VAL A 70 23.58 -7.20 12.62
C VAL A 70 24.80 -8.09 12.41
N LYS A 71 24.61 -9.28 11.80
CA LYS A 71 25.71 -10.18 11.42
C LYS A 71 26.70 -9.52 10.45
N LYS A 72 26.19 -8.77 9.45
CA LYS A 72 27.02 -8.00 8.50
C LYS A 72 27.83 -6.90 9.18
N ILE A 73 27.21 -6.12 10.08
CA ILE A 73 27.91 -5.06 10.83
C ILE A 73 29.02 -5.68 11.69
N GLY A 74 28.71 -6.75 12.43
CA GLY A 74 29.70 -7.45 13.26
C GLY A 74 30.89 -7.98 12.46
N SER A 75 30.65 -8.54 11.27
CA SER A 75 31.71 -9.00 10.37
C SER A 75 32.59 -7.86 9.86
N LEU A 76 31.98 -6.76 9.39
CA LEU A 76 32.71 -5.60 8.85
C LEU A 76 33.59 -4.90 9.89
N ILE A 77 33.13 -4.90 11.15
CA ILE A 77 33.82 -4.25 12.26
C ILE A 77 34.75 -5.23 13.02
N ALA A 78 34.70 -6.52 12.70
CA ALA A 78 35.40 -7.61 13.40
C ALA A 78 35.05 -7.69 14.90
N SER A 79 33.76 -7.48 15.23
CA SER A 79 33.20 -7.58 16.58
C SER A 79 32.53 -8.94 16.79
N ARG A 80 32.45 -9.38 18.05
CA ARG A 80 31.73 -10.62 18.40
C ARG A 80 30.22 -10.38 18.32
N VAL A 81 29.51 -11.24 17.59
CA VAL A 81 28.04 -11.25 17.54
C VAL A 81 27.54 -12.48 18.31
N PRO A 82 27.16 -12.35 19.59
CA PRO A 82 26.54 -13.45 20.33
C PRO A 82 25.15 -13.73 19.76
N GLU A 83 24.82 -15.01 19.61
CA GLU A 83 23.49 -15.46 19.21
C GLU A 83 22.68 -15.76 20.47
N LEU A 84 21.41 -15.36 20.47
CA LEU A 84 20.47 -15.64 21.54
C LEU A 84 19.85 -17.02 21.33
N GLU A 85 19.54 -17.72 22.44
CA GLU A 85 18.77 -18.97 22.39
C GLU A 85 17.31 -18.69 21.98
N GLU A 86 16.71 -17.64 22.56
CA GLU A 86 15.36 -17.18 22.26
C GLU A 86 15.30 -15.64 22.19
N SER A 87 14.29 -15.11 21.50
CA SER A 87 14.10 -13.66 21.39
C SER A 87 13.64 -13.07 22.73
N LEU A 88 14.13 -11.88 23.08
CA LEU A 88 13.75 -11.20 24.31
C LEU A 88 12.27 -10.77 24.26
N SER A 89 11.52 -11.14 25.28
CA SER A 89 10.13 -10.71 25.47
C SER A 89 10.04 -9.22 25.82
N THR A 90 8.89 -8.59 25.56
CA THR A 90 8.66 -7.18 25.89
C THR A 90 8.86 -6.90 27.39
N GLU A 91 8.47 -7.84 28.25
CA GLU A 91 8.64 -7.72 29.70
C GLU A 91 10.12 -7.74 30.11
N GLU A 92 10.93 -8.61 29.52
CA GLU A 92 12.38 -8.66 29.75
C GLU A 92 13.08 -7.39 29.27
N LYS A 93 12.70 -6.87 28.10
CA LYS A 93 13.24 -5.61 27.59
C LYS A 93 12.95 -4.46 28.55
N LEU A 94 11.73 -4.38 29.08
CA LEU A 94 11.35 -3.38 30.09
C LEU A 94 12.09 -3.59 31.41
N ALA A 95 12.23 -4.82 31.88
CA ALA A 95 12.96 -5.12 33.12
C ALA A 95 14.44 -4.73 33.03
N LEU A 96 15.09 -4.99 31.89
CA LEU A 96 16.49 -4.63 31.65
C LEU A 96 16.71 -3.12 31.58
N THR A 97 15.73 -2.36 31.08
CA THR A 97 15.86 -0.92 30.83
C THR A 97 15.32 -0.05 31.97
N LYS A 98 14.80 -0.63 33.06
CA LYS A 98 14.22 0.06 34.23
C LYS A 98 15.24 0.66 35.23
N GLY A 99 16.54 0.70 34.91
CA GLY A 99 17.58 1.22 35.80
C GLY A 99 17.80 2.74 35.74
N GLU A 100 18.35 3.32 36.80
CA GLU A 100 18.78 4.73 36.82
C GLU A 100 19.88 4.98 35.77
N GLY A 101 19.73 6.04 34.97
CA GLY A 101 20.69 6.43 33.92
C GLY A 101 20.36 5.92 32.51
N PHE A 102 19.35 5.06 32.35
CA PHE A 102 18.90 4.59 31.04
C PHE A 102 17.76 5.47 30.50
N VAL A 103 18.04 6.25 29.46
CA VAL A 103 17.05 7.13 28.81
C VAL A 103 16.86 6.70 27.36
N TYR A 104 15.61 6.47 26.98
CA TYR A 104 15.19 6.14 25.60
C TYR A 104 13.90 6.87 25.26
N ARG A 105 13.69 7.18 23.97
CA ARG A 105 12.54 7.98 23.50
C ARG A 105 11.45 7.14 22.86
N ASN A 106 11.77 5.95 22.37
CA ASN A 106 10.83 5.09 21.67
C ASN A 106 11.17 3.59 21.85
N ALA A 107 10.30 2.73 21.33
CA ALA A 107 10.44 1.29 21.41
C ALA A 107 11.73 0.77 20.74
N HIS A 108 12.17 1.36 19.63
CA HIS A 108 13.38 0.92 18.93
C HIS A 108 14.65 1.23 19.73
N GLU A 109 14.71 2.40 20.37
CA GLU A 109 15.80 2.75 21.29
C GLU A 109 15.81 1.86 22.52
N ARG A 110 14.64 1.55 23.09
CA ARG A 110 14.50 0.61 24.20
C ARG A 110 15.00 -0.78 23.82
N ASP A 111 14.60 -1.28 22.65
CA ASP A 111 14.90 -2.64 22.21
C ASP A 111 16.40 -2.79 21.89
N ALA A 112 17.00 -1.78 21.25
CA ALA A 112 18.45 -1.71 21.06
C ALA A 112 19.21 -1.63 22.40
N LEU A 113 18.71 -0.84 23.36
CA LEU A 113 19.31 -0.73 24.69
C LEU A 113 19.21 -2.05 25.46
N ALA A 114 18.05 -2.71 25.41
CA ALA A 114 17.84 -4.02 26.01
C ALA A 114 18.80 -5.08 25.44
N ALA A 115 19.02 -5.09 24.11
CA ALA A 115 19.99 -5.98 23.48
C ALA A 115 21.42 -5.79 24.02
N SER A 116 21.85 -4.52 24.14
CA SER A 116 23.18 -4.19 24.66
C SER A 116 23.35 -4.55 26.15
N LEU A 117 22.33 -4.31 26.97
CA LEU A 117 22.32 -4.63 28.41
C LEU A 117 22.26 -6.13 28.65
N HIS A 118 21.50 -6.86 27.84
CA HIS A 118 21.45 -8.32 27.88
C HIS A 118 22.84 -8.91 27.61
N ALA A 119 23.51 -8.43 26.56
CA ALA A 119 24.88 -8.82 26.25
C ALA A 119 25.84 -8.47 27.40
N PHE A 120 25.75 -7.26 27.96
CA PHE A 120 26.55 -6.87 29.13
C PHE A 120 26.35 -7.82 30.32
N LYS A 121 25.10 -8.17 30.65
CA LYS A 121 24.77 -9.09 31.75
C LYS A 121 25.45 -10.46 31.58
N HIS A 122 25.50 -10.98 30.35
CA HIS A 122 26.20 -12.23 30.05
C HIS A 122 27.72 -12.15 30.33
N TYR A 123 28.35 -11.01 30.04
CA TYR A 123 29.79 -10.82 30.24
C TYR A 123 30.18 -10.23 31.60
N LYS A 124 29.23 -9.69 32.38
CA LYS A 124 29.46 -9.02 33.67
C LYS A 124 30.25 -9.88 34.65
N ALA A 125 29.88 -11.16 34.79
CA ALA A 125 30.59 -12.08 35.69
C ALA A 125 32.05 -12.31 35.28
N LYS A 126 32.32 -12.42 33.97
CA LYS A 126 33.68 -12.58 33.43
C LYS A 126 34.50 -11.29 33.62
N PHE A 127 33.90 -10.13 33.38
CA PHE A 127 34.54 -8.83 33.59
C PHE A 127 34.91 -8.60 35.06
N ALA A 128 34.02 -8.96 36.00
CA ALA A 128 34.32 -8.87 37.44
C ALA A 128 35.47 -9.83 37.86
N GLN A 129 35.54 -11.03 37.27
CA GLN A 129 36.67 -11.95 37.52
C GLN A 129 38.00 -11.39 36.99
N ILE A 130 37.98 -10.70 35.85
CA ILE A 130 39.16 -10.05 35.28
C ILE A 130 39.65 -8.93 36.22
N GLN A 131 38.76 -8.05 36.69
CA GLN A 131 39.10 -6.98 37.62
C GLN A 131 39.86 -7.47 38.86
N LYS A 132 39.46 -8.62 39.43
CA LYS A 132 40.11 -9.20 40.60
C LYS A 132 41.50 -9.81 40.33
N LYS A 133 41.79 -10.19 39.09
CA LYS A 133 43.00 -10.94 38.70
C LYS A 133 44.05 -10.10 37.98
N ILE A 134 43.77 -8.82 37.72
CA ILE A 134 44.68 -7.93 36.98
C ILE A 134 45.87 -7.51 37.86
N PRO A 135 47.12 -7.74 37.41
CA PRO A 135 48.31 -7.18 38.06
C PRO A 135 48.41 -5.66 37.85
N PRO A 136 49.08 -4.92 38.76
CA PRO A 136 49.26 -3.48 38.63
C PRO A 136 49.98 -3.10 37.33
N GLY A 137 49.38 -2.20 36.56
CA GLY A 137 49.94 -1.64 35.33
C GLY A 137 49.65 -2.43 34.04
N VAL A 138 48.72 -3.39 34.06
CA VAL A 138 48.08 -3.94 32.85
C VAL A 138 46.78 -3.19 32.60
N ASP A 139 46.50 -2.83 31.35
CA ASP A 139 45.25 -2.15 30.96
C ASP A 139 44.08 -3.15 31.01
N GLU A 140 43.13 -2.90 31.91
CA GLU A 140 41.94 -3.72 32.12
C GLU A 140 41.09 -3.86 30.84
N ALA A 141 40.93 -2.76 30.09
CA ALA A 141 40.05 -2.73 28.92
C ALA A 141 40.60 -3.63 27.81
N GLU A 142 41.92 -3.66 27.63
CA GLU A 142 42.61 -4.54 26.67
C GLU A 142 42.52 -6.03 27.09
N VAL A 143 42.58 -6.34 28.39
CA VAL A 143 42.37 -7.70 28.88
C VAL A 143 40.92 -8.15 28.61
N LYS A 144 39.93 -7.31 28.96
CA LYS A 144 38.51 -7.56 28.67
C LYS A 144 38.29 -7.83 27.16
N ALA A 145 38.93 -7.04 26.29
CA ALA A 145 38.84 -7.20 24.84
C ALA A 145 39.42 -8.53 24.33
N LEU A 146 40.58 -8.96 24.83
CA LEU A 146 41.18 -10.25 24.47
C LEU A 146 40.33 -11.43 24.93
N VAL A 147 39.71 -11.33 26.12
CA VAL A 147 38.87 -12.39 26.67
C VAL A 147 37.58 -12.56 25.87
N VAL A 148 36.95 -11.46 25.45
CA VAL A 148 35.77 -11.54 24.56
C VAL A 148 36.11 -12.18 23.21
N LYS A 149 37.35 -12.03 22.73
CA LYS A 149 37.87 -12.69 21.53
C LYS A 149 38.24 -14.17 21.72
N GLY A 150 38.01 -14.74 22.90
CA GLY A 150 38.21 -16.16 23.19
C GLY A 150 39.56 -16.52 23.82
N VAL A 151 40.37 -15.55 24.22
CA VAL A 151 41.64 -15.79 24.93
C VAL A 151 41.36 -16.02 26.42
N SER A 152 42.05 -16.98 27.05
CA SER A 152 41.91 -17.18 28.50
C SER A 152 42.47 -15.99 29.27
N ILE A 153 41.93 -15.73 30.47
CA ILE A 153 42.33 -14.57 31.31
C ILE A 153 43.85 -14.57 31.55
N SER A 154 44.42 -15.73 31.91
CA SER A 154 45.86 -15.86 32.16
C SER A 154 46.70 -15.61 30.89
N ALA A 155 46.26 -16.12 29.73
CA ALA A 155 46.97 -15.90 28.47
C ALA A 155 46.90 -14.43 28.01
N ALA A 156 45.75 -13.76 28.23
CA ALA A 156 45.58 -12.35 27.91
C ALA A 156 46.52 -11.47 28.75
N ILE A 157 46.60 -11.71 30.06
CA ILE A 157 47.51 -11.00 30.97
C ILE A 157 48.97 -11.21 30.55
N ASN A 158 49.39 -12.46 30.33
CA ASN A 158 50.77 -12.78 29.93
C ASN A 158 51.15 -12.13 28.59
N ARG A 159 50.22 -12.10 27.62
CA ARG A 159 50.47 -11.45 26.33
C ARG A 159 50.73 -9.96 26.48
N LEU A 160 49.98 -9.28 27.34
CA LEU A 160 50.17 -7.85 27.59
C LEU A 160 51.45 -7.56 28.39
N LEU A 161 51.79 -8.42 29.36
CA LEU A 161 53.05 -8.32 30.10
C LEU A 161 54.26 -8.50 29.19
N MET A 162 54.29 -9.55 28.35
CA MET A 162 55.38 -9.81 27.40
C MET A 162 55.53 -8.69 26.37
N ALA A 163 54.42 -8.15 25.86
CA ALA A 163 54.46 -7.01 24.93
C ALA A 163 55.01 -5.74 25.62
N ARG A 164 54.76 -5.57 26.92
CA ARG A 164 55.31 -4.46 27.70
C ARG A 164 56.80 -4.65 27.99
N GLU A 165 57.22 -5.86 28.36
CA GLU A 165 58.63 -6.21 28.55
C GLU A 165 59.44 -6.06 27.28
N GLU A 166 58.90 -6.46 26.12
CA GLU A 166 59.57 -6.27 24.84
C GLU A 166 59.71 -4.79 24.49
N LYS A 167 58.67 -3.98 24.76
CA LYS A 167 58.74 -2.51 24.60
C LYS A 167 59.75 -1.87 25.56
N ARG A 168 59.87 -2.37 26.79
CA ARG A 168 60.91 -1.95 27.76
C ARG A 168 62.31 -2.34 27.27
N ARG A 169 62.53 -3.60 26.88
CA ARG A 169 63.80 -4.08 26.29
C ARG A 169 64.22 -3.30 25.04
N ARG A 170 63.26 -2.88 24.20
CA ARG A 170 63.53 -2.01 23.03
C ARG A 170 63.84 -0.57 23.41
N ARG A 171 63.35 -0.06 24.55
CA ARG A 171 63.70 1.26 25.10
C ARG A 171 65.05 1.24 25.82
N ASP A 172 65.35 0.20 26.60
CA ASP A 172 66.62 0.04 27.31
C ASP A 172 67.79 -0.16 26.35
N LYS A 173 67.59 -0.92 25.25
CA LYS A 173 68.58 -1.04 24.15
C LYS A 173 68.81 0.26 23.36
N ARG A 174 67.95 1.27 23.50
CA ARG A 174 68.14 2.61 22.92
C ARG A 174 68.72 3.62 23.92
N GLY A 175 68.88 3.24 25.20
CA GLY A 175 69.35 4.12 26.28
C GLY A 175 70.80 3.87 26.75
N ALA A 176 71.45 2.79 26.34
CA ALA A 176 72.82 2.46 26.76
C ALA A 176 73.79 2.53 25.58
N GLY A 177 74.16 3.76 25.19
CA GLY A 177 75.15 4.03 24.16
C GLY A 177 76.32 4.84 24.69
N THR A 178 77.20 4.23 25.49
CA THR A 178 78.62 4.60 25.58
C THR A 178 79.39 3.48 26.31
N LYS A 179 80.19 2.71 25.58
CA LYS A 179 81.65 2.59 25.76
C LYS A 179 82.16 1.44 24.89
N ALA A 180 83.05 1.81 23.97
CA ALA A 180 83.82 0.92 23.12
C ALA A 180 84.80 0.11 23.97
N ARG A 181 84.96 -1.19 23.69
CA ARG A 181 86.16 -1.80 23.09
C ARG A 181 85.95 -3.31 22.96
N GLU A 182 86.67 -3.88 21.99
CA GLU A 182 86.85 -5.32 21.72
C GLU A 182 85.75 -5.99 20.88
N GLU A 183 86.05 -6.20 19.59
CA GLU A 183 85.84 -7.46 18.85
C GLU A 183 86.15 -7.28 17.35
N ARG A 184 87.44 -7.18 16.99
CA ARG A 184 87.88 -7.12 15.56
C ARG A 184 88.01 -8.50 14.89
N ALA A 185 87.46 -9.57 15.47
CA ALA A 185 87.55 -10.93 14.90
C ALA A 185 86.18 -11.51 14.45
N GLY A 186 85.06 -10.87 14.79
CA GLY A 186 83.70 -11.33 14.46
C GLY A 186 83.05 -10.68 13.22
N GLU A 187 83.62 -9.57 12.73
CA GLU A 187 83.00 -8.71 11.70
C GLU A 187 82.76 -9.45 10.37
N GLY A 188 83.67 -10.33 9.93
CA GLY A 188 83.51 -11.04 8.66
C GLY A 188 82.30 -12.00 8.63
N LYS A 189 82.06 -12.76 9.71
CA LYS A 189 80.93 -13.71 9.80
C LYS A 189 79.60 -13.00 10.05
N ALA A 190 79.60 -11.90 10.83
CA ALA A 190 78.41 -11.09 11.08
C ALA A 190 77.96 -10.36 9.80
N VAL A 191 78.91 -9.79 9.02
CA VAL A 191 78.63 -9.12 7.75
C VAL A 191 78.11 -10.10 6.69
N LEU A 192 78.66 -11.33 6.62
CA LEU A 192 78.16 -12.38 5.73
C LEU A 192 76.72 -12.80 6.06
N ARG A 193 76.39 -13.01 7.34
CA ARG A 193 75.00 -13.32 7.76
C ARG A 193 74.03 -12.18 7.47
N LEU A 194 74.47 -10.93 7.67
CA LEU A 194 73.67 -9.75 7.35
C LEU A 194 73.39 -9.63 5.84
N ARG A 195 74.38 -9.91 4.99
CA ARG A 195 74.19 -9.94 3.52
C ARG A 195 73.21 -11.03 3.09
N GLN A 196 73.28 -12.23 3.67
CA GLN A 196 72.32 -13.30 3.38
C GLN A 196 70.90 -12.95 3.84
N LEU A 197 70.75 -12.33 5.01
CA LEU A 197 69.47 -11.83 5.52
C LEU A 197 68.88 -10.71 4.65
N LEU A 198 69.72 -9.80 4.16
CA LEU A 198 69.30 -8.76 3.22
C LEU A 198 68.82 -9.37 1.92
N LYS A 199 69.59 -10.29 1.33
CA LYS A 199 69.19 -10.99 0.10
C LYS A 199 67.85 -11.73 0.25
N GLY A 200 67.64 -12.46 1.35
CA GLY A 200 66.36 -13.14 1.61
C GLY A 200 65.19 -12.17 1.88
N LYS A 201 65.46 -10.97 2.39
CA LYS A 201 64.44 -9.91 2.52
C LYS A 201 64.13 -9.28 1.17
N ASP A 202 65.11 -9.04 0.33
CA ASP A 202 64.93 -8.48 -1.01
C ASP A 202 64.13 -9.44 -1.90
N GLU A 203 64.41 -10.75 -1.83
CA GLU A 203 63.60 -11.80 -2.48
C GLU A 203 62.15 -11.81 -1.96
N ARG A 204 61.95 -11.61 -0.64
CA ARG A 204 60.62 -11.51 -0.05
C ARG A 204 59.87 -10.26 -0.50
N ILE A 205 60.58 -9.13 -0.62
CA ILE A 205 60.02 -7.86 -1.10
C ILE A 205 59.58 -8.02 -2.55
N ALA A 206 60.43 -8.58 -3.42
CA ALA A 206 60.09 -8.82 -4.82
C ALA A 206 58.84 -9.71 -4.99
N LEU A 207 58.74 -10.81 -4.23
CA LEU A 207 57.55 -11.67 -4.24
C LEU A 207 56.29 -10.94 -3.74
N LEU A 208 56.42 -10.12 -2.71
CA LEU A 208 55.30 -9.33 -2.18
C LEU A 208 54.85 -8.27 -3.19
N GLU A 209 55.81 -7.63 -3.88
CA GLU A 209 55.54 -6.66 -4.94
C GLU A 209 54.77 -7.29 -6.10
N GLU A 210 55.22 -8.45 -6.58
CA GLU A 210 54.55 -9.24 -7.62
C GLU A 210 53.12 -9.62 -7.19
N ARG A 211 52.96 -10.13 -5.96
CA ARG A 211 51.64 -10.46 -5.40
C ARG A 211 50.73 -9.23 -5.32
N THR A 212 51.28 -8.07 -4.94
CA THR A 212 50.50 -6.83 -4.90
C THR A 212 50.11 -6.34 -6.30
N THR A 213 50.94 -6.55 -7.32
CA THR A 213 50.56 -6.24 -8.70
C THR A 213 49.44 -7.15 -9.19
N GLU A 214 49.55 -8.47 -8.98
CA GLU A 214 48.49 -9.43 -9.32
C GLU A 214 47.15 -9.10 -8.65
N LEU A 215 47.20 -8.78 -7.34
CA LEU A 215 46.00 -8.41 -6.59
C LEU A 215 45.37 -7.11 -7.09
N LYS A 216 46.18 -6.13 -7.51
CA LYS A 216 45.69 -4.88 -8.11
C LYS A 216 45.01 -5.13 -9.46
N ASP A 217 45.58 -5.99 -10.29
CA ASP A 217 45.01 -6.33 -11.59
C ASP A 217 43.69 -7.09 -11.44
N LEU A 218 43.63 -8.05 -10.53
CA LEU A 218 42.40 -8.76 -10.20
C LEU A 218 41.34 -7.80 -9.63
N LEU A 219 41.71 -6.86 -8.77
CA LEU A 219 40.79 -5.85 -8.25
C LEU A 219 40.22 -5.01 -9.40
N ALA A 220 41.07 -4.56 -10.32
CA ALA A 220 40.66 -3.76 -11.48
C ALA A 220 39.74 -4.54 -12.44
N GLU A 221 39.96 -5.85 -12.60
CA GLU A 221 39.07 -6.73 -13.36
C GLU A 221 37.71 -6.89 -12.67
N ARG A 222 37.69 -7.19 -11.37
CA ARG A 222 36.44 -7.33 -10.60
C ARG A 222 35.66 -6.04 -10.55
N GLU A 223 36.32 -4.89 -10.44
CA GLU A 223 35.65 -3.60 -10.54
C GLU A 223 35.01 -3.36 -11.92
N ARG A 224 35.68 -3.76 -13.01
CA ARG A 224 35.10 -3.70 -14.37
C ARG A 224 33.88 -4.60 -14.47
N GLU A 225 33.95 -5.81 -13.92
CA GLU A 225 32.84 -6.76 -13.88
C GLU A 225 31.64 -6.21 -13.08
N ILE A 226 31.89 -5.67 -11.89
CA ILE A 226 30.88 -5.01 -11.06
C ILE A 226 30.21 -3.86 -11.82
N ARG A 227 30.99 -3.02 -12.51
CA ARG A 227 30.44 -1.93 -13.34
C ARG A 227 29.56 -2.47 -14.47
N ARG A 228 29.96 -3.55 -15.14
CA ARG A 228 29.17 -4.20 -16.19
C ARG A 228 27.86 -4.77 -15.66
N LEU A 229 27.92 -5.50 -14.54
CA LEU A 229 26.75 -6.10 -13.91
C LEU A 229 25.76 -5.05 -13.40
N LYS A 230 26.25 -3.96 -12.79
CA LYS A 230 25.40 -2.83 -12.40
C LYS A 230 24.66 -2.21 -13.58
N ARG A 231 25.36 -1.96 -14.70
CA ARG A 231 24.72 -1.44 -15.93
C ARG A 231 23.65 -2.39 -16.47
N LYS A 232 23.89 -3.70 -16.47
CA LYS A 232 22.88 -4.70 -16.87
C LYS A 232 21.66 -4.68 -15.95
N LEU A 233 21.90 -4.66 -14.64
CA LEU A 233 20.83 -4.61 -13.64
C LEU A 233 19.98 -3.35 -13.78
N ASP A 234 20.61 -2.19 -14.02
CA ASP A 234 19.89 -0.93 -14.21
C ASP A 234 19.07 -0.93 -15.52
N ALA A 235 19.59 -1.54 -16.59
CA ALA A 235 18.85 -1.72 -17.84
C ALA A 235 17.62 -2.62 -17.66
N GLU A 236 17.78 -3.78 -17.03
CA GLU A 236 16.67 -4.71 -16.72
C GLU A 236 15.62 -4.05 -15.82
N ARG A 237 16.05 -3.32 -14.78
CA ARG A 237 15.13 -2.58 -13.89
C ARG A 237 14.36 -1.49 -14.64
N SER A 238 15.01 -0.79 -15.57
CA SER A 238 14.36 0.22 -16.39
C SER A 238 13.33 -0.42 -17.33
N GLU A 239 13.67 -1.56 -17.93
CA GLU A 239 12.77 -2.32 -18.80
C GLU A 239 11.55 -2.84 -18.03
N GLN A 240 11.77 -3.48 -16.88
CA GLN A 240 10.68 -3.92 -16.00
C GLN A 240 9.77 -2.77 -15.59
N ARG A 241 10.34 -1.61 -15.23
CA ARG A 241 9.55 -0.42 -14.88
C ARG A 241 8.72 0.08 -16.07
N ARG A 242 9.26 0.04 -17.30
CA ARG A 242 8.51 0.40 -18.52
C ARG A 242 7.40 -0.61 -18.79
N ALA A 243 7.66 -1.90 -18.63
CA ALA A 243 6.69 -2.97 -18.81
C ALA A 243 5.52 -2.83 -17.82
N LEU A 244 5.80 -2.60 -16.54
CA LEU A 244 4.77 -2.37 -15.51
C LEU A 244 3.90 -1.15 -15.81
N LYS A 245 4.51 -0.01 -16.17
CA LYS A 245 3.75 1.17 -16.57
C LYS A 245 2.87 0.92 -17.80
N LYS A 246 3.36 0.13 -18.76
CA LYS A 246 2.60 -0.25 -19.94
C LYS A 246 1.43 -1.16 -19.58
N SER A 247 1.63 -2.15 -18.71
CA SER A 247 0.54 -3.04 -18.27
C SER A 247 -0.51 -2.30 -17.45
N GLU A 248 -0.11 -1.37 -16.58
CA GLU A 248 -1.05 -0.51 -15.84
C GLU A 248 -1.87 0.36 -16.78
N LEU A 249 -1.23 0.96 -17.80
CA LEU A 249 -1.94 1.76 -18.80
C LEU A 249 -2.92 0.91 -19.62
N ILE A 250 -2.50 -0.28 -20.06
CA ILE A 250 -3.37 -1.20 -20.80
C ILE A 250 -4.58 -1.58 -19.93
N HIS A 251 -4.35 -1.99 -18.69
CA HIS A 251 -5.44 -2.37 -17.79
C HIS A 251 -6.43 -1.22 -17.56
N ALA A 252 -5.94 0.01 -17.35
CA ALA A 252 -6.81 1.17 -17.23
C ALA A 252 -7.62 1.44 -18.51
N ARG A 253 -7.05 1.18 -19.69
CA ARG A 253 -7.76 1.31 -20.97
C ARG A 253 -8.80 0.20 -21.14
N ASP A 254 -8.48 -1.03 -20.77
CA ASP A 254 -9.41 -2.16 -20.85
C ASP A 254 -10.64 -1.92 -19.96
N VAL A 255 -10.45 -1.42 -18.74
CA VAL A 255 -11.55 -1.06 -17.84
C VAL A 255 -12.43 0.04 -18.46
N GLU A 256 -11.84 1.05 -19.09
CA GLU A 256 -12.60 2.11 -19.75
C GLU A 256 -13.34 1.59 -20.99
N ILE A 257 -12.72 0.69 -21.76
CA ILE A 257 -13.35 0.03 -22.91
C ILE A 257 -14.59 -0.76 -22.46
N GLU A 258 -14.48 -1.56 -21.40
CA GLU A 258 -15.62 -2.30 -20.85
C GLU A 258 -16.74 -1.36 -20.37
N ARG A 259 -16.39 -0.24 -19.70
CA ARG A 259 -17.37 0.78 -19.31
C ARG A 259 -18.09 1.36 -20.52
N LEU A 260 -17.34 1.74 -21.55
CA LEU A 260 -17.88 2.31 -22.78
C LEU A 260 -18.74 1.29 -23.54
N HIS A 261 -18.34 0.02 -23.60
CA HIS A 261 -19.15 -1.04 -24.19
C HIS A 261 -20.48 -1.23 -23.45
N ALA A 262 -20.47 -1.21 -22.12
CA ALA A 262 -21.69 -1.29 -21.31
C ALA A 262 -22.61 -0.08 -21.56
N GLU A 263 -22.04 1.12 -21.65
CA GLU A 263 -22.80 2.35 -21.94
C GLU A 263 -23.40 2.32 -23.35
N VAL A 264 -22.64 1.88 -24.35
CA VAL A 264 -23.13 1.69 -25.72
C VAL A 264 -24.25 0.66 -25.73
N ALA A 265 -24.09 -0.50 -25.08
CA ALA A 265 -25.11 -1.53 -25.04
C ALA A 265 -26.41 -1.04 -24.37
N ALA A 266 -26.31 -0.27 -23.28
CA ALA A 266 -27.47 0.32 -22.62
C ALA A 266 -28.20 1.33 -23.53
N ARG A 267 -27.46 2.23 -24.18
CA ARG A 267 -28.04 3.20 -25.13
C ARG A 267 -28.65 2.51 -26.33
N THR A 268 -28.03 1.46 -26.86
CA THR A 268 -28.58 0.69 -27.99
C THR A 268 -29.93 0.08 -27.60
N ARG A 269 -30.04 -0.53 -26.41
CA ARG A 269 -31.31 -1.05 -25.91
C ARG A 269 -32.37 0.04 -25.77
N GLU A 270 -32.01 1.19 -25.21
CA GLU A 270 -32.91 2.34 -25.09
C GLU A 270 -33.38 2.82 -26.47
N THR A 271 -32.47 2.94 -27.45
CA THR A 271 -32.84 3.33 -28.81
C THR A 271 -33.75 2.30 -29.47
N GLU A 272 -33.52 1.00 -29.27
CA GLU A 272 -34.42 -0.05 -29.79
C GLU A 272 -35.81 0.03 -29.15
N GLU A 273 -35.89 0.27 -27.84
CA GLU A 273 -37.17 0.44 -27.14
C GLU A 273 -37.92 1.67 -27.64
N LEU A 274 -37.24 2.81 -27.77
CA LEU A 274 -37.81 4.03 -28.32
C LEU A 274 -38.25 3.82 -29.77
N GLN A 275 -37.48 3.09 -30.58
CA GLN A 275 -37.84 2.76 -31.95
C GLN A 275 -39.13 1.92 -32.00
N ARG A 276 -39.27 0.91 -31.13
CA ARG A 276 -40.49 0.10 -31.00
C ARG A 276 -41.69 0.97 -30.57
N ILE A 277 -41.48 1.91 -29.65
CA ILE A 277 -42.52 2.86 -29.23
C ILE A 277 -42.94 3.74 -30.42
N ILE A 278 -41.98 4.27 -31.18
CA ILE A 278 -42.25 5.07 -32.38
C ILE A 278 -42.98 4.25 -33.44
N GLU A 279 -42.59 3.00 -33.69
CA GLU A 279 -43.29 2.12 -34.64
C GLU A 279 -44.74 1.89 -34.21
N ARG A 280 -44.98 1.65 -32.91
CA ARG A 280 -46.34 1.54 -32.38
C ARG A 280 -47.11 2.84 -32.53
N LEU A 281 -46.51 3.99 -32.20
CA LEU A 281 -47.15 5.31 -32.34
C LEU A 281 -47.40 5.70 -33.80
N SER A 282 -46.48 5.40 -34.71
CA SER A 282 -46.57 5.74 -36.14
C SER A 282 -47.34 4.71 -36.96
N GLY A 283 -47.71 3.56 -36.35
CA GLY A 283 -48.40 2.44 -36.97
C GLY A 283 -49.36 2.87 -38.07
N LYS A 284 -48.90 2.68 -39.32
CA LYS A 284 -49.53 3.08 -40.59
C LYS A 284 -50.78 2.25 -40.93
N ARG A 285 -51.54 1.77 -39.94
CA ARG A 285 -52.84 1.17 -40.18
C ARG A 285 -53.85 2.29 -40.37
N GLU A 286 -53.86 2.89 -41.55
CA GLU A 286 -54.98 3.74 -41.96
C GLU A 286 -56.18 2.84 -42.23
N VAL A 287 -57.08 2.74 -41.25
CA VAL A 287 -58.41 2.16 -41.48
C VAL A 287 -59.25 3.24 -42.17
N LYS A 288 -59.70 2.99 -43.41
CA LYS A 288 -60.57 3.93 -44.14
C LYS A 288 -61.80 4.27 -43.29
N GLY A 289 -62.00 5.54 -42.99
CA GLY A 289 -63.11 6.02 -42.14
C GLY A 289 -62.91 5.82 -40.64
N GLY A 290 -61.82 5.19 -40.20
CA GLY A 290 -61.53 4.92 -38.78
C GLY A 290 -60.73 6.03 -38.11
N LYS A 291 -61.17 6.48 -36.92
CA LYS A 291 -60.37 7.31 -36.01
C LYS A 291 -59.59 6.40 -35.07
N ARG A 292 -58.27 6.60 -34.99
CA ARG A 292 -57.42 5.90 -34.02
C ARG A 292 -57.65 6.44 -32.61
N ILE A 293 -57.80 5.53 -31.65
CA ILE A 293 -58.05 5.79 -30.24
C ILE A 293 -57.03 5.03 -29.36
N LYS A 294 -56.85 5.50 -28.13
CA LYS A 294 -55.90 4.94 -27.16
C LYS A 294 -56.61 3.92 -26.27
N VAL A 295 -56.04 2.74 -26.07
CA VAL A 295 -56.65 1.66 -25.29
C VAL A 295 -55.91 1.51 -23.97
N ILE A 296 -56.64 1.61 -22.87
CA ILE A 296 -56.13 1.42 -21.51
C ILE A 296 -56.85 0.19 -20.92
N PRO A 297 -56.13 -0.84 -20.45
CA PRO A 297 -56.74 -2.08 -19.99
C PRO A 297 -57.75 -1.90 -18.86
N ALA A 298 -57.47 -0.98 -17.94
CA ALA A 298 -58.33 -0.71 -16.79
C ALA A 298 -58.43 0.79 -16.50
N PHE A 299 -59.62 1.23 -16.10
CA PHE A 299 -59.88 2.58 -15.64
C PHE A 299 -59.36 2.77 -14.20
N THR A 300 -58.06 2.69 -14.00
CA THR A 300 -57.40 2.93 -12.71
C THR A 300 -56.38 4.06 -12.84
N HIS A 301 -56.02 4.67 -11.71
CA HIS A 301 -55.01 5.72 -11.68
C HIS A 301 -53.67 5.21 -12.25
N ASP A 302 -53.24 4.01 -11.83
CA ASP A 302 -51.95 3.43 -12.21
C ASP A 302 -51.90 3.08 -13.69
N ALA A 303 -52.92 2.38 -14.22
CA ALA A 303 -52.96 2.00 -15.63
C ALA A 303 -53.02 3.25 -16.54
N THR A 304 -53.74 4.29 -16.12
CA THR A 304 -53.81 5.54 -16.87
C THR A 304 -52.48 6.29 -16.86
N GLN A 305 -51.80 6.34 -15.71
CA GLN A 305 -50.52 7.00 -15.58
C GLN A 305 -49.40 6.25 -16.32
N GLU A 306 -49.41 4.92 -16.29
CA GLU A 306 -48.47 4.08 -17.03
C GLU A 306 -48.61 4.28 -18.53
N PHE A 307 -49.85 4.30 -19.05
CA PHE A 307 -50.11 4.57 -20.45
C PHE A 307 -49.66 5.98 -20.86
N ASP A 308 -49.97 7.00 -20.04
CA ASP A 308 -49.56 8.38 -20.28
C ASP A 308 -48.03 8.55 -20.27
N ARG A 309 -47.30 7.82 -19.43
CA ARG A 309 -45.82 7.81 -19.45
C ARG A 309 -45.26 7.16 -20.71
N LYS A 310 -45.88 6.08 -21.19
CA LYS A 310 -45.39 5.30 -22.32
C LYS A 310 -45.72 5.91 -23.68
N TYR A 311 -46.91 6.47 -23.83
CA TYR A 311 -47.44 6.96 -25.11
C TYR A 311 -47.98 8.39 -25.08
N GLY A 312 -48.13 8.99 -23.90
CA GLY A 312 -48.77 10.29 -23.70
C GLY A 312 -50.30 10.24 -23.89
N ILE A 313 -51.03 11.13 -23.23
CA ILE A 313 -52.45 11.43 -23.51
C ILE A 313 -52.54 12.93 -23.81
N ALA A 314 -52.93 13.26 -25.05
CA ALA A 314 -52.97 14.61 -25.56
C ALA A 314 -54.41 15.11 -25.72
N ARG A 315 -54.53 16.44 -25.83
CA ARG A 315 -55.82 17.09 -26.05
C ARG A 315 -56.40 16.64 -27.39
N GLY A 316 -57.67 16.24 -27.38
CA GLY A 316 -58.37 15.77 -28.59
C GLY A 316 -58.34 14.26 -28.82
N ASP A 317 -57.57 13.52 -28.02
CA ASP A 317 -57.55 12.06 -28.05
C ASP A 317 -58.89 11.46 -27.61
N VAL A 318 -59.15 10.23 -28.02
CA VAL A 318 -60.26 9.41 -27.52
C VAL A 318 -59.63 8.23 -26.80
N VAL A 319 -60.11 7.95 -25.59
CA VAL A 319 -59.55 6.89 -24.74
C VAL A 319 -60.62 5.83 -24.53
N LEU A 320 -60.26 4.58 -24.80
CA LEU A 320 -61.03 3.39 -24.48
C LEU A 320 -60.49 2.78 -23.20
N PHE A 321 -61.35 2.59 -22.19
CA PHE A 321 -61.08 1.73 -21.05
C PHE A 321 -61.77 0.38 -21.26
N GLU A 322 -61.00 -0.71 -21.33
CA GLU A 322 -61.60 -2.04 -21.49
C GLU A 322 -62.40 -2.42 -20.25
N ASP A 323 -61.82 -2.21 -19.07
CA ASP A 323 -62.52 -2.31 -17.80
C ASP A 323 -62.77 -0.92 -17.20
N GLY A 324 -64.01 -0.41 -17.32
CA GLY A 324 -64.42 0.88 -16.75
C GLY A 324 -64.71 0.86 -15.24
N SER A 325 -64.71 -0.30 -14.58
CA SER A 325 -65.24 -0.43 -13.21
C SER A 325 -64.27 0.01 -12.10
N GLY A 326 -62.98 0.16 -12.42
CA GLY A 326 -61.92 0.35 -11.42
C GLY A 326 -61.70 1.78 -10.89
N GLY A 327 -62.34 2.79 -11.48
CA GLY A 327 -61.99 4.20 -11.27
C GLY A 327 -63.15 5.06 -10.81
N GLY A 328 -62.85 6.01 -9.93
CA GLY A 328 -63.79 6.99 -9.39
C GLY A 328 -63.61 8.39 -10.00
N SER A 329 -64.02 9.40 -9.24
CA SER A 329 -63.87 10.82 -9.61
C SER A 329 -62.41 11.24 -9.80
N SER A 330 -61.47 10.71 -9.02
CA SER A 330 -60.04 11.05 -9.11
C SER A 330 -59.42 10.62 -10.45
N THR A 331 -59.65 9.39 -10.88
CA THR A 331 -59.18 8.88 -12.19
C THR A 331 -59.88 9.62 -13.33
N ALA A 332 -61.17 9.92 -13.20
CA ALA A 332 -61.91 10.70 -14.19
C ALA A 332 -61.34 12.11 -14.34
N GLU A 333 -61.00 12.76 -13.23
CA GLU A 333 -60.40 14.10 -13.20
C GLU A 333 -58.99 14.09 -13.83
N LEU A 334 -58.19 13.06 -13.57
CA LEU A 334 -56.88 12.87 -14.18
C LEU A 334 -56.97 12.80 -15.71
N VAL A 335 -57.90 11.99 -16.24
CA VAL A 335 -58.14 11.85 -17.68
C VAL A 335 -58.73 13.14 -18.27
N ALA A 336 -59.66 13.77 -17.55
CA ALA A 336 -60.32 14.99 -17.99
C ALA A 336 -59.36 16.18 -18.10
N THR A 337 -58.42 16.31 -17.17
CA THR A 337 -57.41 17.39 -17.15
C THR A 337 -56.50 17.34 -18.38
N LYS A 338 -56.28 16.15 -18.95
CA LYS A 338 -55.52 15.97 -20.20
C LYS A 338 -56.26 16.50 -21.44
N GLY A 339 -57.56 16.80 -21.33
CA GLY A 339 -58.36 17.39 -22.41
C GLY A 339 -58.77 16.40 -23.49
N VAL A 340 -59.04 15.15 -23.11
CA VAL A 340 -59.57 14.13 -24.03
C VAL A 340 -60.92 14.55 -24.63
N SER A 341 -61.15 14.17 -25.88
CA SER A 341 -62.36 14.53 -26.64
C SER A 341 -63.57 13.65 -26.32
N ALA A 342 -63.34 12.39 -25.97
CA ALA A 342 -64.35 11.43 -25.53
C ALA A 342 -63.69 10.26 -24.79
N VAL A 343 -64.47 9.59 -23.94
CA VAL A 343 -64.10 8.37 -23.25
C VAL A 343 -65.07 7.26 -23.65
N ILE A 344 -64.54 6.11 -24.03
CA ILE A 344 -65.29 4.89 -24.32
C ILE A 344 -65.00 3.88 -23.20
N TYR A 345 -66.01 3.16 -22.72
CA TYR A 345 -65.84 2.18 -21.65
C TYR A 345 -66.49 0.84 -22.02
N GLY A 346 -65.79 -0.27 -21.75
CA GLY A 346 -66.33 -1.62 -21.92
C GLY A 346 -67.27 -1.99 -20.78
N LYS A 347 -66.74 -2.18 -19.56
CA LYS A 347 -67.56 -2.33 -18.34
C LYS A 347 -68.03 -0.99 -17.80
N GLU A 348 -69.16 -0.97 -17.09
CA GLU A 348 -69.78 0.26 -16.58
C GLU A 348 -68.82 1.10 -15.71
N LEU A 349 -68.89 2.42 -15.89
CA LEU A 349 -68.20 3.39 -15.06
C LEU A 349 -68.91 3.57 -13.72
N SER A 350 -68.17 3.95 -12.68
CA SER A 350 -68.77 4.42 -11.43
C SER A 350 -69.61 5.69 -11.65
N HIS A 351 -70.69 5.86 -10.88
CA HIS A 351 -71.56 7.04 -10.97
C HIS A 351 -70.78 8.35 -10.76
N SER A 352 -69.82 8.33 -9.81
CA SER A 352 -68.96 9.48 -9.53
C SER A 352 -68.02 9.82 -10.69
N ALA A 353 -67.49 8.83 -11.41
CA ALA A 353 -66.69 9.05 -12.62
C ALA A 353 -67.53 9.62 -13.77
N ALA A 354 -68.73 9.06 -13.99
CA ALA A 354 -69.65 9.55 -15.02
C ALA A 354 -70.07 11.01 -14.79
N ASP A 355 -70.37 11.39 -13.55
CA ASP A 355 -70.71 12.77 -13.18
C ASP A 355 -69.51 13.72 -13.38
N THR A 356 -68.29 13.27 -13.08
CA THR A 356 -67.07 14.05 -13.28
C THR A 356 -66.85 14.34 -14.77
N PHE A 357 -67.01 13.33 -15.65
CA PHE A 357 -66.94 13.53 -17.10
C PHE A 357 -68.05 14.45 -17.61
N ALA A 358 -69.27 14.30 -17.08
CA ALA A 358 -70.41 15.17 -17.41
C ALA A 358 -70.15 16.64 -17.04
N ALA A 359 -69.63 16.90 -15.84
CA ALA A 359 -69.26 18.24 -15.38
C ALA A 359 -68.19 18.88 -16.26
N ARG A 360 -67.22 18.09 -16.72
CA ARG A 360 -66.15 18.51 -17.64
C ARG A 360 -66.57 18.54 -19.11
N LYS A 361 -67.82 18.22 -19.42
CA LYS A 361 -68.41 18.15 -20.77
C LYS A 361 -67.70 17.16 -21.71
N ILE A 362 -67.14 16.09 -21.13
CA ILE A 362 -66.48 15.00 -21.85
C ILE A 362 -67.50 13.87 -22.05
N PRO A 363 -67.83 13.48 -23.30
CA PRO A 363 -68.72 12.36 -23.57
C PRO A 363 -68.15 11.05 -23.03
N ALA A 364 -68.95 10.33 -22.24
CA ALA A 364 -68.68 8.96 -21.82
C ALA A 364 -69.64 8.03 -22.56
N LEU A 365 -69.11 7.12 -23.38
CA LEU A 365 -69.86 6.25 -24.29
C LEU A 365 -69.59 4.78 -23.99
N SER A 366 -70.63 3.94 -24.01
CA SER A 366 -70.43 2.49 -23.92
C SER A 366 -69.78 1.97 -25.21
N LEU A 367 -68.93 0.95 -25.07
CA LEU A 367 -68.35 0.22 -26.19
C LEU A 367 -69.42 -0.36 -27.14
N ASP A 368 -70.59 -0.71 -26.62
CA ASP A 368 -71.72 -1.21 -27.42
C ASP A 368 -72.29 -0.15 -28.38
N ALA A 369 -72.18 1.13 -28.01
CA ALA A 369 -72.68 2.24 -28.83
C ALA A 369 -71.69 2.69 -29.90
N VAL A 370 -70.39 2.38 -29.71
CA VAL A 370 -69.31 2.72 -30.66
C VAL A 370 -68.44 1.47 -30.86
N PRO A 371 -68.87 0.53 -31.72
CA PRO A 371 -68.12 -0.70 -31.95
C PRO A 371 -66.75 -0.41 -32.58
N LEU A 372 -65.76 -1.26 -32.23
CA LEU A 372 -64.39 -1.16 -32.74
C LEU A 372 -64.31 -1.74 -34.17
N LEU A 373 -63.64 -1.03 -35.07
CA LEU A 373 -63.32 -1.50 -36.42
C LEU A 373 -62.10 -2.43 -36.41
N ALA A 374 -61.12 -2.11 -35.57
CA ALA A 374 -59.92 -2.91 -35.36
C ALA A 374 -59.35 -2.60 -33.98
N LYS A 375 -58.67 -3.58 -33.38
CA LYS A 375 -58.07 -3.44 -32.06
C LYS A 375 -56.68 -4.07 -32.06
N ASP A 376 -55.70 -3.29 -31.62
CA ASP A 376 -54.37 -3.73 -31.20
C ASP A 376 -54.27 -3.61 -29.66
N GLU A 377 -53.15 -4.05 -29.07
CA GLU A 377 -53.00 -4.04 -27.60
C GLU A 377 -53.15 -2.63 -26.98
N ASP A 378 -52.47 -1.63 -27.55
CA ASP A 378 -52.39 -0.27 -26.99
C ASP A 378 -53.26 0.75 -27.73
N PHE A 379 -53.82 0.38 -28.90
CA PHE A 379 -54.57 1.27 -29.78
C PHE A 379 -55.75 0.54 -30.43
N ALA A 380 -56.82 1.27 -30.75
CA ALA A 380 -57.95 0.75 -31.50
C ALA A 380 -58.42 1.75 -32.54
N PHE A 381 -59.27 1.31 -33.45
CA PHE A 381 -59.93 2.13 -34.46
C PHE A 381 -61.43 2.06 -34.25
N VAL A 382 -62.08 3.22 -34.26
CA VAL A 382 -63.55 3.35 -34.24
C VAL A 382 -64.00 4.08 -35.49
N ASP A 383 -65.22 3.80 -35.94
CA ASP A 383 -65.81 4.53 -37.04
C ASP A 383 -65.98 6.01 -36.65
N ARG A 384 -65.43 6.90 -37.48
CA ARG A 384 -65.44 8.33 -37.20
C ARG A 384 -66.84 8.92 -37.22
N GLN A 385 -67.70 8.50 -38.15
CA GLN A 385 -69.06 9.01 -38.27
C GLN A 385 -69.90 8.57 -37.07
N VAL A 386 -69.83 7.27 -36.72
CA VAL A 386 -70.54 6.72 -35.55
C VAL A 386 -70.09 7.42 -34.27
N LEU A 387 -68.78 7.63 -34.09
CA LEU A 387 -68.26 8.33 -32.92
C LEU A 387 -68.77 9.78 -32.85
N GLU A 388 -68.74 10.52 -33.96
CA GLU A 388 -69.20 11.91 -34.01
C GLU A 388 -70.71 12.03 -33.72
N GLU A 389 -71.51 11.09 -34.25
CA GLU A 389 -72.96 11.00 -33.98
C GLU A 389 -73.26 10.72 -32.50
N GLN A 390 -72.61 9.73 -31.90
CA GLN A 390 -72.80 9.39 -30.49
C GLN A 390 -72.34 10.52 -29.55
N VAL A 391 -71.24 11.19 -29.88
CA VAL A 391 -70.78 12.39 -29.16
C VAL A 391 -71.82 13.52 -29.25
N ALA A 392 -72.44 13.72 -30.42
CA ALA A 392 -73.46 14.74 -30.60
C ALA A 392 -74.75 14.42 -29.82
N ASP A 393 -75.23 13.18 -29.87
CA ASP A 393 -76.40 12.73 -29.11
C ASP A 393 -76.18 12.85 -27.59
N TRP A 394 -75.01 12.43 -27.10
CA TRP A 394 -74.65 12.58 -25.69
C TRP A 394 -74.67 14.06 -25.24
N LYS A 395 -74.12 14.98 -26.06
CA LYS A 395 -74.15 16.42 -25.77
C LYS A 395 -75.58 16.99 -25.78
N GLN A 396 -76.46 16.49 -26.65
CA GLN A 396 -77.88 16.90 -26.65
C GLN A 396 -78.61 16.40 -25.40
N LYS A 397 -78.38 15.14 -24.99
CA LYS A 397 -78.92 14.57 -23.75
C LYS A 397 -78.45 15.33 -22.51
N LEU A 398 -77.18 15.73 -22.47
CA LEU A 398 -76.64 16.56 -21.39
C LEU A 398 -77.35 17.93 -21.33
N LYS A 399 -77.53 18.63 -22.47
CA LYS A 399 -78.27 19.90 -22.54
C LYS A 399 -79.72 19.78 -22.06
N LYS A 400 -80.40 18.67 -22.39
CA LYS A 400 -81.76 18.38 -21.91
C LYS A 400 -81.77 18.15 -20.40
N ARG A 401 -80.82 17.39 -19.85
CA ARG A 401 -80.65 17.17 -18.40
C ARG A 401 -80.38 18.48 -17.64
N THR A 402 -79.48 19.33 -18.14
CA THR A 402 -79.16 20.63 -17.51
C THR A 402 -80.36 21.59 -17.56
N LYS A 403 -81.16 21.59 -18.63
CA LYS A 403 -82.41 22.37 -18.71
C LYS A 403 -83.47 21.91 -17.70
N VAL A 404 -83.59 20.61 -17.46
CA VAL A 404 -84.56 20.06 -16.49
C VAL A 404 -84.16 20.36 -15.04
N LEU A 405 -82.86 20.44 -14.74
CA LEU A 405 -82.33 20.83 -13.42
C LEU A 405 -82.37 22.34 -13.13
N LEU A 406 -82.51 23.19 -14.15
CA LEU A 406 -82.67 24.66 -14.02
C LEU A 406 -84.14 25.11 -13.96
N VAL A 407 -85.09 24.20 -14.20
CA VAL A 407 -86.54 24.46 -14.21
C VAL A 407 -87.23 23.83 -12.97
N ARG A 408 -86.47 23.10 -12.15
CA ARG A 408 -86.81 22.76 -10.76
C ARG A 408 -86.01 23.64 -9.83
#